data_AF-A0A086BMI0-F1
#
_entry.id   AF-A0A086BMI0-F1
#
_cell.length_a   1.000
_cell.length_b   1.000
_cell.length_c   1.000
_cell.angle_alpha   90.00
_cell.angle_beta   90.00
_cell.angle_gamma   90.00
#
_symmetry.space_group_name_H-M   'P 1'
#
loop_
_entity.id
_entity.type
_entity.pdbx_description
1 polymer ?
#
loop_
_entity_poly.entity_id
_entity_poly.type
_entity_poly.pdbx_seq_one_letter_code
_entity_poly.pdbx_strand_id
1 'polypeptide(L)'
;MLKNLHFAIRKIGVGLGLIGIANTFLYAQQGDVINRLRVVSAKRNVNNQISIDTSGKYGASYADFSTGKVCTNTDPGNNPGDIGCVSFTYKEEPVSYSTVRGKDGKIWLQQNLGSTQVATSMSDEESYGDLFQWGRWDDWHQVRNSPTTGTPSPNSPDGLVGISSFITGSWWAGNTLTDQWTGNSAASISSNEGFDPCKAIGQGWKMPSQTDWVALQNAEVINNPTAAYNSTLKLPAAGYRGSTTGDFTFVGQRGYYWSSTPSSSGAKYFYIGSVLGNAAAGGPRGQGQSVRCVKEASSLGTSETKLNTVGIYPNPTNGILHIKTGTPIESLKVVNEAGQSVEVLLSNNEINMRGFPSGIYIVQLKFKNGQPFFKKIVKK
;
A
#
# COMPACT_ATOMS: atom_id res chain seq x y z
N MET A 1 25.77 -9.12 -80.54
CA MET A 1 25.65 -7.86 -79.76
C MET A 1 26.64 -7.97 -78.62
N LEU A 2 27.94 -7.66 -78.84
CA LEU A 2 28.58 -6.36 -78.60
C LEU A 2 28.22 -5.78 -77.22
N LYS A 3 29.12 -5.40 -76.32
CA LYS A 3 30.60 -5.28 -76.31
C LYS A 3 31.02 -4.93 -74.87
N ASN A 4 32.17 -5.45 -74.46
CA ASN A 4 33.22 -4.87 -73.61
C ASN A 4 32.99 -3.49 -72.97
N LEU A 5 33.45 -3.29 -71.72
CA LEU A 5 34.71 -2.54 -71.50
C LEU A 5 35.26 -2.64 -70.06
N HIS A 6 36.52 -3.09 -69.98
CA HIS A 6 37.48 -2.89 -68.90
C HIS A 6 38.19 -1.54 -69.08
N PHE A 7 38.55 -0.84 -67.99
CA PHE A 7 39.74 0.04 -67.80
C PHE A 7 39.75 0.42 -66.30
N ALA A 8 40.74 0.22 -65.41
CA ALA A 8 42.21 0.19 -65.41
C ALA A 8 42.90 1.58 -65.36
N ILE A 9 43.76 1.75 -64.33
CA ILE A 9 44.95 2.65 -64.19
C ILE A 9 44.68 4.04 -63.56
N ARG A 10 45.24 4.48 -62.42
CA ARG A 10 46.60 4.57 -61.78
C ARG A 10 47.28 5.95 -62.03
N LYS A 11 47.91 6.49 -60.97
CA LYS A 11 49.01 7.50 -60.87
C LYS A 11 48.61 8.97 -60.58
N ILE A 12 48.99 9.56 -59.43
CA ILE A 12 50.28 10.16 -58.94
C ILE A 12 50.39 11.67 -59.25
N GLY A 13 50.73 12.46 -58.22
CA GLY A 13 51.33 13.80 -58.31
C GLY A 13 50.99 14.67 -57.08
N VAL A 14 51.64 14.48 -55.92
CA VAL A 14 52.80 15.24 -55.40
C VAL A 14 52.74 16.75 -55.67
N GLY A 15 52.51 17.52 -54.61
CA GLY A 15 52.79 18.96 -54.53
C GLY A 15 53.00 19.34 -53.06
N LEU A 16 54.25 19.69 -52.72
CA LEU A 16 54.69 20.09 -51.38
C LEU A 16 53.96 21.33 -50.86
N GLY A 17 53.66 21.34 -49.57
CA GLY A 17 53.26 22.54 -48.82
C GLY A 17 53.28 22.26 -47.32
N LEU A 18 54.45 22.43 -46.70
CA LEU A 18 54.60 22.53 -45.25
C LEU A 18 53.61 23.57 -44.68
N ILE A 19 52.89 23.23 -43.61
CA ILE A 19 52.65 24.03 -42.39
C ILE A 19 52.03 23.05 -41.39
N GLY A 20 52.77 22.69 -40.35
CA GLY A 20 52.28 21.84 -39.28
C GLY A 20 51.70 22.66 -38.14
N ILE A 21 50.70 22.14 -37.43
CA ILE A 21 50.53 22.33 -35.97
C ILE A 21 49.69 21.18 -35.39
N ALA A 22 50.26 20.51 -34.39
CA ALA A 22 49.69 19.89 -33.19
C ALA A 22 48.46 18.95 -33.24
N ASN A 23 48.66 17.75 -32.66
CA ASN A 23 47.86 17.09 -31.60
C ASN A 23 46.34 16.94 -31.82
N THR A 24 45.69 15.78 -31.71
CA THR A 24 45.91 14.64 -30.82
C THR A 24 44.83 13.56 -31.10
N PHE A 25 45.19 12.30 -30.85
CA PHE A 25 44.35 11.12 -30.58
C PHE A 25 43.22 10.71 -31.56
N LEU A 26 43.53 9.70 -32.37
CA LEU A 26 42.58 8.70 -32.87
C LEU A 26 42.21 7.74 -31.72
N TYR A 27 40.96 7.77 -31.28
CA TYR A 27 40.22 6.57 -30.90
C TYR A 27 38.82 6.69 -31.50
N ALA A 28 38.67 6.20 -32.74
CA ALA A 28 37.35 5.87 -33.25
C ALA A 28 36.93 4.56 -32.58
N GLN A 29 36.03 4.63 -31.59
CA GLN A 29 35.31 3.44 -31.15
C GLN A 29 34.27 3.07 -32.23
N GLN A 30 34.38 1.84 -32.69
CA GLN A 30 33.50 1.19 -33.64
C GLN A 30 32.08 1.16 -33.08
N GLY A 31 31.12 1.69 -33.83
CA GLY A 31 29.72 1.74 -33.41
C GLY A 31 29.12 0.34 -33.35
N ASP A 32 28.62 -0.07 -32.19
CA ASP A 32 27.83 -1.28 -32.05
C ASP A 32 26.44 -1.07 -32.67
N VAL A 33 26.03 -2.00 -33.53
CA VAL A 33 24.66 -2.07 -34.04
C VAL A 33 23.76 -2.59 -32.91
N ILE A 34 23.01 -1.69 -32.26
CA ILE A 34 22.11 -2.06 -31.17
C ILE A 34 20.83 -2.66 -31.77
N ASN A 35 20.74 -3.99 -31.82
CA ASN A 35 19.62 -4.74 -32.42
C ASN A 35 18.37 -4.84 -31.51
N ARG A 36 18.28 -4.02 -30.45
CA ARG A 36 17.10 -3.88 -29.57
C ARG A 36 17.01 -2.47 -28.98
N LEU A 37 15.84 -1.85 -29.13
CA LEU A 37 15.50 -0.58 -28.48
C LEU A 37 15.51 -0.78 -26.95
N ARG A 38 16.49 -0.22 -26.23
CA ARG A 38 16.39 -0.04 -24.78
C ARG A 38 15.78 1.33 -24.52
N VAL A 39 14.70 1.39 -23.75
CA VAL A 39 14.17 2.66 -23.24
C VAL A 39 15.18 3.20 -22.24
N VAL A 40 15.78 4.35 -22.52
CA VAL A 40 16.88 4.88 -21.70
C VAL A 40 16.44 5.91 -20.66
N SER A 41 15.19 6.40 -20.74
CA SER A 41 14.57 7.18 -19.66
C SER A 41 13.07 7.30 -19.92
N ALA A 42 12.24 6.91 -18.95
CA ALA A 42 10.78 7.04 -19.06
C ALA A 42 10.23 8.38 -18.53
N LYS A 43 11.06 9.29 -17.99
CA LYS A 43 10.60 10.61 -17.51
C LYS A 43 11.65 11.70 -17.72
N ARG A 44 11.19 12.90 -18.07
CA ARG A 44 12.01 14.12 -18.14
C ARG A 44 12.58 14.42 -16.75
N ASN A 45 13.87 14.20 -16.57
CA ASN A 45 14.67 14.73 -15.47
C ASN A 45 15.77 15.59 -16.11
N VAL A 46 16.08 16.75 -15.53
CA VAL A 46 17.12 17.69 -16.00
C VAL A 46 18.50 17.04 -16.18
N ASN A 47 18.74 15.88 -15.56
CA ASN A 47 20.01 15.14 -15.60
C ASN A 47 20.11 14.08 -16.71
N ASN A 48 19.00 13.74 -17.39
CA ASN A 48 18.99 12.76 -18.48
C ASN A 48 18.59 13.48 -19.77
N GLN A 49 19.53 13.58 -20.72
CA GLN A 49 19.33 14.30 -21.97
C GLN A 49 19.56 13.39 -23.17
N ILE A 50 18.63 13.47 -24.13
CA ILE A 50 18.80 12.94 -25.48
C ILE A 50 18.97 14.17 -26.37
N SER A 51 20.11 14.23 -27.05
CA SER A 51 20.45 15.30 -27.98
C SER A 51 20.61 14.73 -29.38
N ILE A 52 20.13 15.48 -30.36
CA ILE A 52 20.22 15.17 -31.79
C ILE A 52 20.95 16.33 -32.43
N ASP A 53 22.10 16.08 -33.04
CA ASP A 53 22.80 17.11 -33.79
C ASP A 53 22.13 17.38 -35.15
N THR A 54 22.50 18.50 -35.78
CA THR A 54 21.97 18.91 -37.09
C THR A 54 22.34 17.98 -38.24
N SER A 55 23.20 16.98 -38.00
CA SER A 55 23.54 15.90 -38.94
C SER A 55 22.77 14.60 -38.67
N GLY A 56 21.84 14.60 -37.70
CA GLY A 56 21.02 13.43 -37.36
C GLY A 56 21.73 12.39 -36.50
N LYS A 57 22.84 12.76 -35.83
CA LYS A 57 23.54 11.89 -34.89
C LYS A 57 22.94 12.06 -33.50
N TYR A 58 22.68 10.95 -32.83
CA TYR A 58 22.03 10.92 -31.52
C TYR A 58 23.09 10.67 -30.44
N GLY A 59 23.11 11.51 -29.41
CA GLY A 59 23.90 11.32 -28.19
C GLY A 59 22.96 11.31 -26.99
N ALA A 60 23.06 10.27 -26.17
CA ALA A 60 22.27 10.14 -24.96
C ALA A 60 23.20 10.12 -23.75
N SER A 61 22.96 11.01 -22.79
CA SER A 61 23.64 11.05 -21.51
C SER A 61 22.68 10.60 -20.43
N TYR A 62 23.10 9.60 -19.65
CA TYR A 62 22.35 9.06 -18.54
C TYR A 62 23.25 9.08 -17.31
N ALA A 63 22.80 9.74 -16.26
CA ALA A 63 23.38 9.55 -14.94
C ALA A 63 22.73 8.29 -14.35
N ASP A 64 23.49 7.18 -14.30
CA ASP A 64 23.10 6.05 -13.48
C ASP A 64 23.28 6.44 -12.01
N PHE A 65 22.19 6.86 -11.36
CA PHE A 65 22.16 7.04 -9.91
C PHE A 65 22.11 5.66 -9.23
N SER A 66 23.11 4.81 -9.48
CA SER A 66 23.32 3.57 -8.73
C SER A 66 23.98 3.83 -7.36
N THR A 67 23.63 4.94 -6.70
CA THR A 67 23.78 5.10 -5.25
C THR A 67 22.43 5.15 -4.54
N GLY A 68 21.33 4.88 -5.26
CA GLY A 68 20.00 4.70 -4.67
C GLY A 68 19.96 3.46 -3.81
N LYS A 69 19.76 3.65 -2.50
CA LYS A 69 19.49 2.58 -1.53
C LYS A 69 18.44 1.63 -2.11
N VAL A 70 18.85 0.41 -2.48
CA VAL A 70 17.94 -0.62 -3.01
C VAL A 70 16.85 -0.85 -1.96
N CYS A 71 15.58 -0.75 -2.37
CA CYS A 71 14.49 -0.98 -1.45
C CYS A 71 14.43 -2.47 -1.06
N THR A 72 14.64 -2.77 0.22
CA THR A 72 14.67 -4.12 0.77
C THR A 72 13.31 -4.63 1.23
N ASN A 73 12.22 -3.92 0.93
CA ASN A 73 10.85 -4.23 1.39
C ASN A 73 10.75 -4.38 2.93
N THR A 74 11.55 -3.59 3.66
CA THR A 74 11.57 -3.63 5.12
C THR A 74 10.55 -2.64 5.67
N ASP A 75 9.68 -3.14 6.54
CA ASP A 75 8.76 -2.31 7.31
C ASP A 75 9.54 -1.25 8.12
N PRO A 76 8.97 -0.05 8.30
CA PRO A 76 9.60 0.95 9.16
C PRO A 76 9.72 0.44 10.60
N GLY A 77 10.68 0.98 11.33
CA GLY A 77 10.83 0.75 12.77
C GLY A 77 9.57 1.09 13.57
N ASN A 78 9.61 0.80 14.87
CA ASN A 78 8.42 0.89 15.73
C ASN A 78 8.10 2.31 16.19
N ASN A 79 9.00 3.28 16.00
CA ASN A 79 8.77 4.65 16.46
C ASN A 79 8.06 5.47 15.38
N PRO A 80 7.11 6.34 15.74
CA PRO A 80 6.49 7.24 14.78
C PRO A 80 7.52 8.06 13.99
N GLY A 81 7.38 8.10 12.67
CA GLY A 81 8.31 8.75 11.76
C GLY A 81 9.44 7.85 11.24
N ASP A 82 9.63 6.64 11.80
CA ASP A 82 10.57 5.67 11.24
C ASP A 82 10.19 5.39 9.78
N ILE A 83 11.20 5.35 8.90
CA ILE A 83 11.03 5.19 7.46
C ILE A 83 11.42 3.77 7.03
N GLY A 84 10.60 3.19 6.17
CA GLY A 84 10.89 1.97 5.43
C GLY A 84 10.68 2.20 3.94
N CYS A 85 10.57 1.10 3.20
CA CYS A 85 10.21 1.17 1.79
C CYS A 85 9.49 -0.11 1.36
N VAL A 86 8.76 -0.02 0.26
CA VAL A 86 8.12 -1.15 -0.40
C VAL A 86 8.25 -1.02 -1.91
N SER A 87 8.46 -2.14 -2.59
CA SER A 87 8.53 -2.24 -4.05
C SER A 87 7.43 -3.16 -4.56
N PHE A 88 6.73 -2.71 -5.58
CA PHE A 88 5.59 -3.42 -6.15
C PHE A 88 5.37 -2.96 -7.60
N THR A 89 4.49 -3.65 -8.32
CA THR A 89 4.11 -3.25 -9.68
C THR A 89 2.93 -2.29 -9.60
N TYR A 90 3.06 -1.13 -10.25
CA TYR A 90 1.99 -0.14 -10.38
C TYR A 90 1.90 0.31 -11.83
N LYS A 91 0.71 0.22 -12.44
CA LYS A 91 0.50 0.47 -13.88
C LYS A 91 1.51 -0.29 -14.75
N GLU A 92 1.64 -1.59 -14.48
CA GLU A 92 2.53 -2.53 -15.20
C GLU A 92 4.04 -2.27 -15.04
N GLU A 93 4.45 -1.25 -14.27
CA GLU A 93 5.85 -0.89 -14.06
C GLU A 93 6.29 -1.13 -12.61
N PRO A 94 7.54 -1.59 -12.39
CA PRO A 94 8.08 -1.70 -11.04
C PRO A 94 8.32 -0.31 -10.44
N VAL A 95 7.82 -0.10 -9.22
CA VAL A 95 8.02 1.14 -8.46
C VAL A 95 8.51 0.83 -7.05
N SER A 96 9.24 1.77 -6.44
CA SER A 96 9.64 1.70 -5.03
C SER A 96 9.17 2.95 -4.30
N TYR A 97 8.38 2.76 -3.25
CA TYR A 97 7.75 3.83 -2.48
C TYR A 97 8.30 3.86 -1.05
N SER A 98 8.41 5.05 -0.47
CA SER A 98 8.71 5.21 0.96
C SER A 98 7.51 4.80 1.81
N THR A 99 7.77 4.14 2.93
CA THR A 99 6.77 3.82 3.96
C THR A 99 7.15 4.51 5.27
N VAL A 100 6.17 4.75 6.14
CA VAL A 100 6.38 5.43 7.41
C VAL A 100 5.54 4.81 8.51
N ARG A 101 6.09 4.77 9.73
CA ARG A 101 5.31 4.49 10.95
C ARG A 101 4.50 5.73 11.32
N GLY A 102 3.18 5.65 11.24
CA GLY A 102 2.30 6.72 11.71
C GLY A 102 2.30 6.82 13.24
N LYS A 103 1.90 7.97 13.81
CA LYS A 103 1.67 8.09 15.26
C LYS A 103 0.52 7.23 15.78
N ASP A 104 -0.33 6.72 14.88
CA ASP A 104 -1.34 5.70 15.17
C ASP A 104 -0.74 4.29 15.33
N GLY A 105 0.57 4.14 15.15
CA GLY A 105 1.31 2.89 15.25
C GLY A 105 1.28 2.04 13.98
N LYS A 106 0.47 2.41 12.97
CA LYS A 106 0.34 1.65 11.72
C LYS A 106 1.43 1.99 10.72
N ILE A 107 1.56 1.16 9.69
CA ILE A 107 2.46 1.40 8.57
C ILE A 107 1.66 2.03 7.44
N TRP A 108 2.13 3.17 6.95
CA TRP A 108 1.50 3.90 5.86
C TRP A 108 2.47 4.07 4.70
N LEU A 109 1.96 4.19 3.48
CA LEU A 109 2.76 4.80 2.41
C LEU A 109 3.04 6.26 2.77
N GLN A 110 4.27 6.73 2.55
CA GLN A 110 4.62 8.15 2.71
C GLN A 110 4.43 8.96 1.42
N GLN A 111 4.01 8.32 0.34
CA GLN A 111 3.60 8.97 -0.91
C GLN A 111 2.26 8.42 -1.44
N ASN A 112 1.53 9.19 -2.26
CA ASN A 112 0.26 8.76 -2.86
C ASN A 112 0.51 7.71 -3.94
N LEU A 113 -0.42 6.78 -4.15
CA LEU A 113 -0.37 5.93 -5.36
C LEU A 113 -0.32 6.81 -6.62
N GLY A 114 0.61 6.49 -7.53
CA GLY A 114 0.86 7.24 -8.76
C GLY A 114 1.75 8.47 -8.63
N SER A 115 2.18 8.85 -7.41
CA SER A 115 3.12 9.96 -7.22
C SER A 115 4.57 9.57 -7.54
N THR A 116 5.39 10.55 -7.92
CA THR A 116 6.82 10.38 -8.23
C THR A 116 7.70 10.57 -6.99
N GLN A 117 7.19 11.24 -5.96
CA GLN A 117 7.94 11.55 -4.74
C GLN A 117 7.06 11.70 -3.50
N VAL A 118 7.69 11.60 -2.33
CA VAL A 118 7.14 12.07 -1.06
C VAL A 118 7.01 13.60 -1.11
N ALA A 119 5.91 14.15 -0.59
CA ALA A 119 5.64 15.58 -0.67
C ALA A 119 6.73 16.43 -0.01
N THR A 120 7.14 17.47 -0.71
CA THR A 120 8.10 18.50 -0.25
C THR A 120 7.40 19.80 0.18
N SER A 121 6.11 19.94 -0.14
CA SER A 121 5.21 20.98 0.37
C SER A 121 3.76 20.48 0.28
N MET A 122 2.82 21.20 0.89
CA MET A 122 1.40 20.86 0.75
C MET A 122 0.89 20.98 -0.70
N SER A 123 1.52 21.79 -1.55
CA SER A 123 1.12 22.01 -2.94
C SER A 123 2.12 21.43 -3.96
N ASP A 124 2.85 20.39 -3.57
CA ASP A 124 3.82 19.71 -4.43
C ASP A 124 3.12 18.83 -5.47
N GLU A 125 3.07 19.30 -6.71
CA GLU A 125 2.35 18.65 -7.82
C GLU A 125 2.84 17.22 -8.11
N GLU A 126 4.15 16.97 -7.96
CA GLU A 126 4.77 15.67 -8.18
C GLU A 126 4.38 14.64 -7.11
N SER A 127 3.94 15.12 -5.95
CA SER A 127 3.49 14.28 -4.83
C SER A 127 1.99 13.96 -4.84
N TYR A 128 1.19 14.67 -5.65
CA TYR A 128 -0.26 14.55 -5.62
C TYR A 128 -0.76 13.14 -5.99
N GLY A 129 -0.03 12.44 -6.85
CA GLY A 129 -0.37 11.10 -7.31
C GLY A 129 -1.64 11.05 -8.16
N ASP A 130 -2.14 9.84 -8.37
CA ASP A 130 -3.30 9.57 -9.20
C ASP A 130 -4.63 9.73 -8.41
N LEU A 131 -5.75 9.84 -9.14
CA LEU A 131 -7.08 10.14 -8.61
C LEU A 131 -8.06 9.02 -8.95
N PHE A 132 -8.20 8.07 -8.04
CA PHE A 132 -9.01 6.87 -8.22
C PHE A 132 -10.49 7.18 -8.01
N GLN A 133 -11.36 6.49 -8.74
CA GLN A 133 -12.78 6.39 -8.43
C GLN A 133 -13.01 5.18 -7.50
N TRP A 134 -13.94 5.32 -6.57
CA TRP A 134 -14.12 4.33 -5.52
C TRP A 134 -14.49 2.95 -6.10
N GLY A 135 -13.87 1.89 -5.58
CA GLY A 135 -14.09 0.51 -6.03
C GLY A 135 -13.24 0.08 -7.24
N ARG A 136 -12.43 0.98 -7.84
CA ARG A 136 -11.66 0.67 -9.05
C ARG A 136 -10.19 0.37 -8.77
N TRP A 137 -9.62 -0.47 -9.62
CA TRP A 137 -8.18 -0.79 -9.70
C TRP A 137 -7.38 0.33 -10.41
N ASP A 138 -6.08 0.14 -10.62
CA ASP A 138 -5.22 1.06 -11.40
C ASP A 138 -5.36 0.92 -12.93
N ASP A 139 -6.58 0.67 -13.42
CA ASP A 139 -6.96 0.41 -14.82
C ASP A 139 -6.88 1.62 -15.78
N TRP A 140 -5.97 2.55 -15.49
CA TRP A 140 -5.68 3.82 -16.19
C TRP A 140 -6.67 4.97 -16.01
N HIS A 141 -7.86 4.72 -15.47
CA HIS A 141 -8.84 5.80 -15.24
C HIS A 141 -8.34 6.86 -14.27
N GLN A 142 -7.51 6.43 -13.30
CA GLN A 142 -7.01 7.24 -12.21
C GLN A 142 -5.96 8.27 -12.64
N VAL A 143 -5.35 8.07 -13.81
CA VAL A 143 -4.33 8.99 -14.32
C VAL A 143 -4.98 10.35 -14.54
N ARG A 144 -4.34 11.42 -14.06
CA ARG A 144 -4.94 12.77 -14.05
C ARG A 144 -5.46 13.21 -15.43
N ASN A 145 -4.74 12.93 -16.50
CA ASN A 145 -5.13 13.27 -17.87
C ASN A 145 -5.91 12.16 -18.60
N SER A 146 -6.49 11.19 -17.88
CA SER A 146 -7.28 10.13 -18.49
C SER A 146 -8.53 10.69 -19.20
N PRO A 147 -8.92 10.11 -20.35
CA PRO A 147 -10.15 10.47 -21.02
C PRO A 147 -11.35 10.19 -20.10
N THR A 148 -12.47 10.87 -20.38
CA THR A 148 -13.74 10.63 -19.69
C THR A 148 -14.64 9.70 -20.50
N THR A 149 -15.56 9.03 -19.82
CA THR A 149 -16.64 8.25 -20.42
C THR A 149 -17.92 8.39 -19.58
N GLY A 150 -19.05 8.00 -20.14
CA GLY A 150 -20.32 7.92 -19.39
C GLY A 150 -20.37 6.74 -18.43
N THR A 151 -21.47 6.63 -17.69
CA THR A 151 -21.69 5.51 -16.78
C THR A 151 -21.78 4.17 -17.52
N PRO A 152 -21.10 3.12 -17.05
CA PRO A 152 -21.17 1.80 -17.67
C PRO A 152 -22.54 1.13 -17.48
N SER A 153 -22.77 0.08 -18.26
CA SER A 153 -23.93 -0.82 -18.11
C SER A 153 -23.43 -2.26 -18.16
N PRO A 154 -23.43 -3.01 -17.03
CA PRO A 154 -23.97 -2.63 -15.72
C PRO A 154 -23.13 -1.56 -14.98
N ASN A 155 -23.77 -0.78 -14.10
CA ASN A 155 -23.12 0.31 -13.33
C ASN A 155 -22.56 -0.22 -12.00
N SER A 156 -21.60 -1.12 -12.10
CA SER A 156 -20.93 -1.82 -11.00
C SER A 156 -19.53 -2.29 -11.44
N PRO A 157 -18.64 -2.70 -10.50
CA PRO A 157 -17.27 -3.09 -10.81
C PRO A 157 -17.13 -4.19 -11.86
N ASP A 158 -18.03 -5.18 -11.85
CA ASP A 158 -18.09 -6.25 -12.87
C ASP A 158 -18.52 -5.77 -14.27
N GLY A 159 -19.04 -4.54 -14.38
CA GLY A 159 -19.37 -3.88 -15.65
C GLY A 159 -18.24 -3.06 -16.30
N LEU A 160 -17.03 -3.08 -15.73
CA LEU A 160 -15.89 -2.26 -16.19
C LEU A 160 -15.07 -2.87 -17.34
N VAL A 161 -15.50 -3.99 -17.91
CA VAL A 161 -14.76 -4.67 -18.99
C VAL A 161 -14.51 -3.72 -20.17
N GLY A 162 -13.23 -3.49 -20.48
CA GLY A 162 -12.81 -2.60 -21.57
C GLY A 162 -12.91 -1.10 -21.28
N ILE A 163 -13.20 -0.71 -20.03
CA ILE A 163 -13.36 0.70 -19.65
C ILE A 163 -12.16 1.14 -18.82
N SER A 164 -11.23 1.87 -19.44
CA SER A 164 -10.08 2.48 -18.77
C SER A 164 -10.22 3.99 -18.58
N SER A 165 -11.34 4.58 -19.03
CA SER A 165 -11.63 6.00 -18.90
C SER A 165 -12.22 6.33 -17.53
N PHE A 166 -12.06 7.58 -17.11
CA PHE A 166 -12.72 8.13 -15.93
C PHE A 166 -14.23 8.28 -16.17
N ILE A 167 -15.03 7.71 -15.31
CA ILE A 167 -16.49 7.73 -15.43
C ILE A 167 -17.01 9.07 -14.94
N THR A 168 -17.69 9.78 -15.84
CA THR A 168 -18.51 10.95 -15.53
C THR A 168 -19.97 10.54 -15.38
N GLY A 169 -20.69 11.18 -14.47
CA GLY A 169 -22.02 10.80 -14.01
C GLY A 169 -22.02 10.09 -12.66
N SER A 170 -23.07 9.29 -12.42
CA SER A 170 -23.24 8.55 -11.16
C SER A 170 -22.47 7.24 -11.22
N TRP A 171 -21.30 7.17 -10.57
CA TRP A 171 -20.53 5.93 -10.48
C TRP A 171 -20.70 5.23 -9.14
N TRP A 172 -20.70 3.91 -9.30
CA TRP A 172 -21.34 2.81 -8.62
C TRP A 172 -22.78 3.04 -8.17
N ALA A 173 -23.71 2.45 -8.92
CA ALA A 173 -25.14 2.54 -8.65
C ALA A 173 -25.52 2.11 -7.22
N GLY A 174 -26.56 2.76 -6.69
CA GLY A 174 -27.21 2.38 -5.43
C GLY A 174 -26.53 2.85 -4.15
N ASN A 175 -25.22 3.14 -4.17
CA ASN A 175 -24.44 3.55 -2.98
C ASN A 175 -24.73 2.64 -1.78
N THR A 176 -24.80 1.32 -2.00
CA THR A 176 -25.24 0.41 -0.94
C THR A 176 -24.18 0.33 0.15
N LEU A 177 -24.62 0.19 1.41
CA LEU A 177 -23.70 0.09 2.55
C LEU A 177 -23.02 -1.28 2.64
N THR A 178 -23.44 -2.25 1.83
CA THR A 178 -22.84 -3.58 1.74
C THR A 178 -21.72 -3.66 0.71
N ASP A 179 -21.59 -2.66 -0.17
CA ASP A 179 -20.52 -2.65 -1.18
C ASP A 179 -19.13 -2.62 -0.52
N GLN A 180 -18.20 -3.35 -1.10
CA GLN A 180 -16.85 -3.49 -0.58
C GLN A 180 -15.81 -2.99 -1.58
N TRP A 181 -14.73 -2.41 -1.05
CA TRP A 181 -13.52 -2.08 -1.81
C TRP A 181 -12.34 -2.87 -1.23
N THR A 182 -12.41 -4.19 -1.36
CA THR A 182 -11.51 -5.15 -0.69
C THR A 182 -10.93 -6.22 -1.63
N GLY A 183 -11.45 -6.30 -2.85
CA GLY A 183 -11.05 -7.32 -3.82
C GLY A 183 -9.56 -7.29 -4.08
N ASN A 184 -8.95 -8.47 -4.24
CA ASN A 184 -7.49 -8.63 -4.34
C ASN A 184 -7.04 -9.20 -5.70
N SER A 185 -7.99 -9.54 -6.56
CA SER A 185 -7.76 -10.12 -7.88
C SER A 185 -8.99 -9.88 -8.75
N ALA A 186 -8.85 -10.10 -10.06
CA ALA A 186 -9.98 -10.06 -10.98
C ALA A 186 -11.11 -11.03 -10.59
N ALA A 187 -10.79 -12.14 -9.90
CA ALA A 187 -11.78 -13.11 -9.43
C ALA A 187 -12.63 -12.61 -8.24
N SER A 188 -12.17 -11.58 -7.52
CA SER A 188 -12.93 -10.94 -6.44
C SER A 188 -13.96 -9.92 -6.94
N ILE A 189 -13.88 -9.52 -8.20
CA ILE A 189 -14.73 -8.47 -8.75
C ILE A 189 -16.15 -9.01 -8.93
N SER A 190 -17.12 -8.30 -8.39
CA SER A 190 -18.54 -8.60 -8.51
C SER A 190 -19.37 -7.32 -8.60
N SER A 191 -20.68 -7.45 -8.63
CA SER A 191 -21.60 -6.31 -8.59
C SER A 191 -21.61 -5.54 -7.27
N ASN A 192 -21.06 -6.12 -6.19
CA ASN A 192 -20.95 -5.53 -4.84
C ASN A 192 -19.51 -5.50 -4.27
N GLU A 193 -18.50 -5.99 -4.99
CA GLU A 193 -17.09 -5.97 -4.58
C GLU A 193 -16.18 -5.42 -5.69
N GLY A 194 -15.51 -4.31 -5.38
CA GLY A 194 -14.49 -3.68 -6.21
C GLY A 194 -13.08 -4.04 -5.78
N PHE A 195 -12.09 -3.71 -6.62
CA PHE A 195 -10.69 -4.09 -6.40
C PHE A 195 -9.93 -3.01 -5.61
N ASP A 196 -9.45 -3.35 -4.42
CA ASP A 196 -8.55 -2.54 -3.59
C ASP A 196 -7.15 -2.36 -4.25
N PRO A 197 -6.79 -1.15 -4.74
CA PRO A 197 -5.49 -0.91 -5.39
C PRO A 197 -4.29 -1.09 -4.46
N CYS A 198 -4.48 -1.03 -3.14
CA CYS A 198 -3.41 -1.25 -2.18
C CYS A 198 -2.99 -2.72 -2.07
N LYS A 199 -3.80 -3.66 -2.56
CA LYS A 199 -3.42 -5.08 -2.62
C LYS A 199 -2.25 -5.35 -3.56
N ALA A 200 -2.03 -4.47 -4.55
CA ALA A 200 -0.86 -4.52 -5.43
C ALA A 200 0.47 -4.49 -4.66
N ILE A 201 0.49 -3.79 -3.52
CA ILE A 201 1.69 -3.55 -2.72
C ILE A 201 2.16 -4.85 -2.05
N GLY A 202 1.23 -5.75 -1.74
CA GLY A 202 1.52 -7.05 -1.16
C GLY A 202 0.74 -7.33 0.12
N GLN A 203 1.14 -8.41 0.80
CA GLN A 203 0.42 -8.94 1.95
C GLN A 203 0.28 -7.91 3.08
N GLY A 204 -0.94 -7.78 3.61
CA GLY A 204 -1.27 -6.90 4.73
C GLY A 204 -1.60 -5.45 4.36
N TRP A 205 -1.28 -5.01 3.14
CA TRP A 205 -1.70 -3.71 2.65
C TRP A 205 -3.18 -3.70 2.28
N LYS A 206 -3.83 -2.56 2.53
CA LYS A 206 -5.25 -2.33 2.22
C LYS A 206 -5.55 -0.85 2.00
N MET A 207 -6.67 -0.58 1.34
CA MET A 207 -7.34 0.72 1.42
C MET A 207 -7.65 1.07 2.89
N PRO A 208 -7.37 2.31 3.35
CA PRO A 208 -7.73 2.71 4.69
C PRO A 208 -9.24 2.79 4.89
N SER A 209 -9.72 2.29 6.03
CA SER A 209 -11.09 2.49 6.50
C SER A 209 -11.28 3.87 7.14
N GLN A 210 -12.53 4.27 7.39
CA GLN A 210 -12.82 5.49 8.13
C GLN A 210 -12.15 5.46 9.50
N THR A 211 -12.13 4.31 10.16
CA THR A 211 -11.47 4.12 11.46
C THR A 211 -9.97 4.35 11.38
N ASP A 212 -9.31 3.89 10.31
CA ASP A 212 -7.88 4.11 10.10
C ASP A 212 -7.58 5.62 9.98
N TRP A 213 -8.39 6.33 9.20
CA TRP A 213 -8.26 7.78 9.05
C TRP A 213 -8.55 8.55 10.33
N VAL A 214 -9.56 8.17 11.12
CA VAL A 214 -9.88 8.79 12.41
C VAL A 214 -8.72 8.59 13.39
N ALA A 215 -8.16 7.39 13.48
CA ALA A 215 -7.04 7.08 14.35
C ALA A 215 -5.82 7.94 13.99
N LEU A 216 -5.45 7.99 12.71
CA LEU A 216 -4.35 8.81 12.24
C LEU A 216 -4.61 10.30 12.46
N GLN A 217 -5.79 10.79 12.09
CA GLN A 217 -6.17 12.20 12.25
C GLN A 217 -5.99 12.65 13.70
N ASN A 218 -6.46 11.85 14.66
CA ASN A 218 -6.36 12.17 16.09
C ASN A 218 -4.91 12.09 16.59
N ALA A 219 -4.15 11.08 16.17
CA ALA A 219 -2.77 10.88 16.61
C ALA A 219 -1.81 11.96 16.07
N GLU A 220 -2.05 12.46 14.85
CA GLU A 220 -1.22 13.46 14.18
C GLU A 220 -1.79 14.88 14.27
N VAL A 221 -3.01 15.05 14.80
CA VAL A 221 -3.73 16.33 14.89
C VAL A 221 -3.89 17.00 13.51
N ILE A 222 -4.30 16.21 12.50
CA ILE A 222 -4.45 16.70 11.13
C ILE A 222 -5.77 17.47 11.01
N ASN A 223 -5.68 18.80 11.10
CA ASN A 223 -6.84 19.70 11.09
C ASN A 223 -6.82 20.76 9.97
N ASN A 224 -5.77 20.80 9.14
CA ASN A 224 -5.68 21.67 7.97
C ASN A 224 -4.55 21.17 7.03
N PRO A 225 -4.40 21.73 5.81
CA PRO A 225 -3.39 21.24 4.87
C PRO A 225 -1.95 21.37 5.36
N THR A 226 -1.63 22.42 6.13
CA THR A 226 -0.30 22.61 6.73
C THR A 226 0.01 21.50 7.74
N ALA A 227 -0.93 21.19 8.63
CA ALA A 227 -0.81 20.08 9.59
C ALA A 227 -0.72 18.72 8.88
N ALA A 228 -1.46 18.53 7.78
CA ALA A 228 -1.41 17.32 6.97
C ALA A 228 -0.04 17.10 6.33
N TYR A 229 0.56 18.14 5.76
CA TYR A 229 1.92 18.10 5.23
C TYR A 229 2.98 17.89 6.32
N ASN A 230 2.81 18.50 7.49
CA ASN A 230 3.73 18.36 8.62
C ASN A 230 3.57 17.04 9.40
N SER A 231 2.53 16.24 9.11
CA SER A 231 2.36 14.91 9.70
C SER A 231 3.44 13.93 9.20
N THR A 232 3.60 12.80 9.87
CA THR A 232 4.54 11.75 9.43
C THR A 232 4.27 11.26 8.00
N LEU A 233 3.02 11.31 7.52
CA LEU A 233 2.65 10.85 6.18
C LEU A 233 2.92 11.87 5.06
N LYS A 234 3.16 13.15 5.40
CA LYS A 234 3.35 14.23 4.42
C LYS A 234 2.25 14.27 3.37
N LEU A 235 1.00 14.41 3.81
CA LEU A 235 -0.18 14.38 2.94
C LEU A 235 -0.30 15.70 2.14
N PRO A 236 -0.20 15.69 0.80
CA PRO A 236 -0.38 16.89 0.00
C PRO A 236 -1.86 17.26 -0.23
N ALA A 237 -2.10 18.50 -0.64
CA ALA A 237 -3.41 19.05 -0.99
C ALA A 237 -3.75 18.78 -2.47
N ALA A 238 -3.89 17.51 -2.83
CA ALA A 238 -4.03 17.06 -4.23
C ALA A 238 -5.34 17.47 -4.93
N GLY A 239 -6.31 18.02 -4.19
CA GLY A 239 -7.66 18.27 -4.69
C GLY A 239 -8.40 16.98 -5.04
N TYR A 240 -9.43 17.08 -5.88
CA TYR A 240 -10.15 15.94 -6.43
C TYR A 240 -10.56 16.21 -7.89
N ARG A 241 -10.91 15.14 -8.61
CA ARG A 241 -11.51 15.18 -9.94
C ARG A 241 -13.02 14.97 -9.85
N GLY A 242 -13.81 15.91 -10.35
CA GLY A 242 -15.26 15.92 -10.22
C GLY A 242 -15.94 14.84 -11.05
N SER A 243 -16.95 14.20 -10.49
CA SER A 243 -17.72 13.15 -11.17
C SER A 243 -18.65 13.71 -12.27
N THR A 244 -18.98 15.00 -12.28
CA THR A 244 -19.93 15.55 -13.26
C THR A 244 -19.29 15.75 -14.63
N THR A 245 -18.11 16.37 -14.67
CA THR A 245 -17.43 16.81 -15.90
C THR A 245 -16.00 16.29 -16.02
N GLY A 246 -15.44 15.71 -14.95
CA GLY A 246 -14.03 15.34 -14.91
C GLY A 246 -13.09 16.52 -14.60
N ASP A 247 -13.60 17.67 -14.18
CA ASP A 247 -12.79 18.84 -13.84
C ASP A 247 -12.07 18.69 -12.50
N PHE A 248 -10.90 19.31 -12.36
CA PHE A 248 -10.15 19.35 -11.11
C PHE A 248 -10.64 20.48 -10.21
N THR A 249 -10.80 20.19 -8.92
CA THR A 249 -11.21 21.20 -7.93
C THR A 249 -10.29 21.16 -6.70
N PHE A 250 -9.98 22.35 -6.15
CA PHE A 250 -9.18 22.55 -4.94
C PHE A 250 -7.74 21.98 -4.97
N VAL A 251 -7.17 21.81 -6.16
CA VAL A 251 -5.78 21.41 -6.33
C VAL A 251 -4.85 22.43 -5.66
N GLY A 252 -3.89 21.93 -4.87
CA GLY A 252 -2.99 22.74 -4.05
C GLY A 252 -3.62 23.36 -2.81
N GLN A 253 -4.92 23.16 -2.57
CA GLN A 253 -5.66 23.85 -1.50
C GLN A 253 -6.27 22.93 -0.45
N ARG A 254 -6.78 21.75 -0.85
CA ARG A 254 -7.47 20.81 0.06
C ARG A 254 -7.04 19.37 -0.19
N GLY A 255 -7.10 18.56 0.85
CA GLY A 255 -6.84 17.12 0.79
C GLY A 255 -8.13 16.31 0.68
N TYR A 256 -8.12 15.33 -0.23
CA TYR A 256 -9.20 14.34 -0.40
C TYR A 256 -8.57 12.97 -0.54
N TYR A 257 -8.80 12.12 0.46
CA TYR A 257 -8.19 10.79 0.54
C TYR A 257 -9.24 9.72 0.74
N TRP A 258 -9.31 8.78 -0.19
CA TRP A 258 -10.36 7.76 -0.13
C TRP A 258 -10.31 6.93 1.14
N SER A 259 -11.50 6.52 1.58
CA SER A 259 -11.68 5.42 2.50
C SER A 259 -12.38 4.24 1.81
N SER A 260 -12.07 3.01 2.21
CA SER A 260 -12.83 1.81 1.84
C SER A 260 -14.22 1.73 2.49
N THR A 261 -14.58 2.65 3.39
CA THR A 261 -15.87 2.61 4.08
C THR A 261 -17.00 3.20 3.20
N PRO A 262 -18.09 2.46 2.94
CA PRO A 262 -19.23 2.98 2.18
C PRO A 262 -20.04 4.03 2.98
N SER A 263 -20.84 4.82 2.28
CA SER A 263 -21.72 5.85 2.86
C SER A 263 -23.00 5.96 2.05
N SER A 264 -24.12 6.39 2.66
CA SER A 264 -25.36 6.64 1.90
C SER A 264 -25.20 7.73 0.83
N SER A 265 -24.23 8.62 1.00
CA SER A 265 -23.83 9.63 0.03
C SER A 265 -22.83 9.14 -1.03
N GLY A 266 -22.49 7.85 -1.03
CA GLY A 266 -21.45 7.25 -1.89
C GLY A 266 -20.41 6.48 -1.07
N ALA A 267 -19.30 7.13 -0.76
CA ALA A 267 -18.23 6.56 0.05
C ALA A 267 -17.63 7.60 0.99
N LYS A 268 -16.97 7.13 2.04
CA LYS A 268 -16.24 7.97 2.97
C LYS A 268 -14.88 8.36 2.41
N TYR A 269 -14.40 9.52 2.82
CA TYR A 269 -13.04 9.97 2.56
C TYR A 269 -12.56 10.86 3.70
N PHE A 270 -11.25 10.94 3.87
CA PHE A 270 -10.65 11.92 4.76
C PHE A 270 -10.55 13.26 4.04
N TYR A 271 -11.39 14.19 4.47
CA TYR A 271 -11.40 15.57 4.01
C TYR A 271 -10.43 16.41 4.84
N ILE A 272 -9.55 17.15 4.19
CA ILE A 272 -8.69 18.15 4.83
C ILE A 272 -9.01 19.50 4.20
N GLY A 273 -9.88 20.26 4.88
CA GLY A 273 -10.28 21.62 4.52
C GLY A 273 -9.36 22.66 5.14
N SER A 274 -9.59 23.94 4.81
CA SER A 274 -8.72 25.06 5.23
C SER A 274 -8.52 25.17 6.75
N VAL A 275 -9.53 24.81 7.55
CA VAL A 275 -9.52 24.96 9.01
C VAL A 275 -10.00 23.71 9.76
N LEU A 276 -10.26 22.61 9.04
CA LEU A 276 -10.67 21.35 9.66
C LEU A 276 -10.17 20.13 8.89
N GLY A 277 -9.95 19.05 9.63
CA GLY A 277 -9.88 17.69 9.10
C GLY A 277 -11.16 16.94 9.46
N ASN A 278 -11.68 16.12 8.57
CA ASN A 278 -12.85 15.28 8.82
C ASN A 278 -12.69 13.91 8.15
N ALA A 279 -12.24 12.92 8.92
CA ALA A 279 -12.12 11.53 8.47
C ALA A 279 -13.47 10.83 8.21
N ALA A 280 -14.59 11.42 8.62
CA ALA A 280 -15.94 10.89 8.45
C ALA A 280 -16.73 11.54 7.29
N ALA A 281 -16.09 12.43 6.53
CA ALA A 281 -16.68 13.06 5.35
C ALA A 281 -17.06 12.01 4.31
N GLY A 282 -17.94 12.38 3.38
CA GLY A 282 -18.38 11.47 2.33
C GLY A 282 -18.89 12.20 1.11
N GLY A 283 -18.96 11.48 -0.01
CA GLY A 283 -19.36 12.03 -1.29
C GLY A 283 -19.45 10.97 -2.38
N PRO A 284 -19.78 11.39 -3.61
CA PRO A 284 -20.05 10.47 -4.71
C PRO A 284 -18.82 9.61 -5.03
N ARG A 285 -19.04 8.29 -5.18
CA ARG A 285 -17.99 7.32 -5.55
C ARG A 285 -17.32 7.63 -6.88
N GLY A 286 -18.00 8.36 -7.75
CA GLY A 286 -17.48 8.84 -9.03
C GLY A 286 -16.42 9.94 -8.94
N GLN A 287 -16.19 10.55 -7.78
CA GLN A 287 -15.09 11.50 -7.63
C GLN A 287 -13.74 10.77 -7.78
N GLY A 288 -12.77 11.43 -8.39
CA GLY A 288 -11.38 11.00 -8.38
C GLY A 288 -10.68 11.55 -7.15
N GLN A 289 -10.20 10.73 -6.23
CA GLN A 289 -9.49 11.17 -5.03
C GLN A 289 -8.19 10.38 -4.83
N SER A 290 -7.27 10.93 -4.04
CA SER A 290 -5.98 10.29 -3.77
C SER A 290 -6.13 9.03 -2.93
N VAL A 291 -5.24 8.07 -3.16
CA VAL A 291 -5.13 6.82 -2.38
C VAL A 291 -3.81 6.79 -1.61
N ARG A 292 -3.91 6.45 -0.32
CA ARG A 292 -2.79 6.38 0.63
C ARG A 292 -2.89 5.10 1.43
N CYS A 293 -2.21 4.05 0.98
CA CYS A 293 -2.40 2.71 1.53
C CYS A 293 -1.87 2.56 2.96
N VAL A 294 -2.50 1.65 3.70
CA VAL A 294 -2.16 1.33 5.10
C VAL A 294 -1.95 -0.17 5.26
N LYS A 295 -1.08 -0.54 6.18
CA LYS A 295 -0.83 -1.90 6.65
C LYS A 295 -0.84 -1.90 8.16
N GLU A 296 -1.53 -2.86 8.76
CA GLU A 296 -1.48 -3.04 10.21
C GLU A 296 -0.04 -3.33 10.62
N ALA A 297 0.41 -2.70 11.71
CA ALA A 297 1.66 -3.11 12.32
C ALA A 297 1.51 -4.55 12.79
N SER A 298 2.43 -5.43 12.41
CA SER A 298 2.62 -6.69 13.12
C SER A 298 3.08 -6.36 14.53
N SER A 299 2.13 -6.04 15.40
CA SER A 299 2.33 -6.18 16.82
C SER A 299 2.76 -7.63 17.02
N LEU A 300 4.01 -7.85 17.43
CA LEU A 300 4.39 -9.04 18.18
C LEU A 300 3.68 -8.94 19.54
N GLY A 301 2.36 -8.98 19.49
CA GLY A 301 1.44 -8.96 20.61
C GLY A 301 0.71 -10.27 20.57
N THR A 302 0.80 -11.02 21.66
CA THR A 302 0.01 -12.22 21.89
C THR A 302 -1.46 -11.88 21.63
N SER A 303 -2.13 -12.63 20.75
CA SER A 303 -3.54 -12.44 20.44
C SER A 303 -4.33 -12.18 21.71
N GLU A 304 -5.03 -11.05 21.78
CA GLU A 304 -6.00 -10.82 22.86
C GLU A 304 -7.11 -11.86 22.71
N THR A 305 -7.06 -12.88 23.56
CA THR A 305 -8.07 -13.92 23.64
C THR A 305 -9.38 -13.25 24.02
N LYS A 306 -10.38 -13.31 23.13
CA LYS A 306 -11.77 -13.02 23.49
C LYS A 306 -12.07 -13.73 24.80
N LEU A 307 -12.42 -12.97 25.84
CA LEU A 307 -12.82 -13.47 27.15
C LEU A 307 -14.10 -14.32 26.99
N ASN A 308 -13.92 -15.58 26.62
CA ASN A 308 -14.91 -16.60 26.92
C ASN A 308 -14.89 -16.77 28.44
N THR A 309 -16.07 -16.75 29.03
CA THR A 309 -16.39 -16.72 30.47
C THR A 309 -16.00 -18.01 31.22
N VAL A 310 -14.79 -18.51 30.96
CA VAL A 310 -14.21 -19.69 31.60
C VAL A 310 -13.61 -19.27 32.94
N GLY A 311 -14.05 -19.91 34.02
CA GLY A 311 -13.58 -19.64 35.37
C GLY A 311 -13.41 -20.93 36.17
N ILE A 312 -12.41 -20.95 37.06
CA ILE A 312 -12.21 -22.04 38.03
C ILE A 312 -12.26 -21.44 39.43
N TYR A 313 -13.13 -21.99 40.28
CA TYR A 313 -13.43 -21.47 41.62
C TYR A 313 -13.78 -22.60 42.61
N PRO A 314 -13.66 -22.38 43.92
CA PRO A 314 -13.04 -21.23 44.56
C PRO A 314 -11.52 -21.22 44.34
N ASN A 315 -10.92 -20.02 44.31
CA ASN A 315 -9.48 -19.86 44.32
C ASN A 315 -9.14 -18.69 45.25
N PRO A 316 -8.54 -18.93 46.44
CA PRO A 316 -7.98 -20.21 46.92
C PRO A 316 -9.01 -21.32 47.18
N THR A 317 -8.57 -22.58 47.14
CA THR A 317 -9.41 -23.77 47.42
C THR A 317 -8.90 -24.57 48.62
N ASN A 318 -9.80 -25.27 49.30
CA ASN A 318 -9.49 -26.28 50.32
C ASN A 318 -9.49 -27.72 49.75
N GLY A 319 -9.57 -27.87 48.42
CA GLY A 319 -9.41 -29.16 47.74
C GLY A 319 -10.50 -29.55 46.74
N ILE A 320 -11.54 -28.74 46.50
CA ILE A 320 -12.46 -28.95 45.36
C ILE A 320 -12.48 -27.69 44.52
N LEU A 321 -12.39 -27.86 43.21
CA LEU A 321 -12.55 -26.78 42.23
C LEU A 321 -13.71 -27.10 41.30
N HIS A 322 -14.48 -26.08 40.94
CA HIS A 322 -15.54 -26.12 39.95
C HIS A 322 -15.11 -25.31 38.72
N ILE A 323 -15.44 -25.79 37.53
CA ILE A 323 -15.15 -25.15 36.25
C ILE A 323 -16.46 -24.59 35.68
N LYS A 324 -16.57 -23.26 35.60
CA LYS A 324 -17.62 -22.59 34.81
C LYS A 324 -17.13 -22.47 33.38
N THR A 325 -17.82 -23.10 32.45
CA THR A 325 -17.52 -23.03 31.00
C THR A 325 -18.80 -23.19 30.19
N GLY A 326 -18.91 -22.48 29.07
CA GLY A 326 -19.94 -22.70 28.06
C GLY A 326 -19.52 -23.69 26.97
N THR A 327 -18.28 -24.19 27.02
CA THR A 327 -17.71 -25.09 26.02
C THR A 327 -17.30 -26.42 26.66
N PRO A 328 -17.62 -27.57 26.04
CA PRO A 328 -17.19 -28.89 26.53
C PRO A 328 -15.66 -29.01 26.63
N ILE A 329 -15.18 -29.58 27.73
CA ILE A 329 -13.76 -29.85 27.98
C ILE A 329 -13.36 -31.11 27.19
N GLU A 330 -12.25 -31.02 26.46
CA GLU A 330 -11.60 -32.13 25.76
C GLU A 330 -10.58 -32.82 26.66
N SER A 331 -9.73 -32.06 27.35
CA SER A 331 -8.73 -32.61 28.27
C SER A 331 -8.38 -31.65 29.42
N LEU A 332 -7.91 -32.24 30.52
CA LEU A 332 -7.45 -31.55 31.73
C LEU A 332 -6.03 -32.03 32.07
N LYS A 333 -5.17 -31.08 32.42
CA LYS A 333 -3.86 -31.34 33.01
C LYS A 333 -3.64 -30.41 34.21
N VAL A 334 -3.16 -30.95 35.32
CA VAL A 334 -2.78 -30.15 36.50
C VAL A 334 -1.30 -30.32 36.76
N VAL A 335 -0.62 -29.22 37.04
CA VAL A 335 0.84 -29.18 37.26
C VAL A 335 1.14 -28.48 38.58
N ASN A 336 2.04 -29.01 39.39
CA ASN A 336 2.48 -28.39 40.65
C ASN A 336 3.57 -27.31 40.40
N GLU A 337 4.00 -26.63 41.46
CA GLU A 337 5.06 -25.60 41.41
C GLU A 337 6.44 -26.11 40.95
N ALA A 338 6.69 -27.41 41.04
CA ALA A 338 7.90 -28.05 40.51
C ALA A 338 7.79 -28.42 39.02
N GLY A 339 6.67 -28.10 38.34
CA GLY A 339 6.44 -28.44 36.94
C GLY A 339 6.01 -29.89 36.70
N GLN A 340 5.76 -30.66 37.76
CA GLN A 340 5.34 -32.06 37.67
C GLN A 340 3.83 -32.16 37.43
N SER A 341 3.44 -33.08 36.54
CA SER A 341 2.01 -33.34 36.29
C SER A 341 1.41 -34.15 37.43
N VAL A 342 0.24 -33.74 37.89
CA VAL A 342 -0.50 -34.36 38.97
C VAL A 342 -1.77 -34.97 38.39
N GLU A 343 -1.99 -36.25 38.65
CA GLU A 343 -3.18 -36.94 38.19
C GLU A 343 -4.38 -36.54 39.03
N VAL A 344 -5.39 -35.97 38.38
CA VAL A 344 -6.64 -35.55 39.00
C VAL A 344 -7.82 -36.12 38.22
N LEU A 345 -8.90 -36.42 38.92
CA LEU A 345 -10.14 -36.83 38.28
C LEU A 345 -11.00 -35.60 38.00
N LEU A 346 -11.47 -35.49 36.76
CA LEU A 346 -12.50 -34.55 36.34
C LEU A 346 -13.84 -35.27 36.28
N SER A 347 -14.81 -34.84 37.09
CA SER A 347 -16.18 -35.36 37.06
C SER A 347 -17.15 -34.21 37.24
N ASN A 348 -18.20 -34.13 36.41
CA ASN A 348 -19.21 -33.06 36.46
C ASN A 348 -18.63 -31.63 36.53
N ASN A 349 -17.57 -31.35 35.75
CA ASN A 349 -16.81 -30.08 35.79
C ASN A 349 -16.18 -29.75 37.16
N GLU A 350 -15.95 -30.75 37.99
CA GLU A 350 -15.24 -30.63 39.26
C GLU A 350 -13.88 -31.34 39.23
N ILE A 351 -12.88 -30.70 39.83
CA ILE A 351 -11.55 -31.26 40.05
C ILE A 351 -11.38 -31.50 41.54
N ASN A 352 -11.17 -32.76 41.93
CA ASN A 352 -10.84 -33.11 43.31
C ASN A 352 -9.34 -33.02 43.53
N MET A 353 -8.94 -32.14 44.43
CA MET A 353 -7.56 -31.87 44.83
C MET A 353 -7.30 -32.09 46.32
N ARG A 354 -8.22 -32.71 47.07
CA ARG A 354 -8.11 -32.88 48.53
C ARG A 354 -6.85 -33.64 48.96
N GLY A 355 -6.40 -34.60 48.15
CA GLY A 355 -5.23 -35.43 48.42
C GLY A 355 -3.88 -34.76 48.17
N PHE A 356 -3.84 -33.52 47.68
CA PHE A 356 -2.58 -32.85 47.33
C PHE A 356 -2.13 -31.84 48.39
N PRO A 357 -0.81 -31.63 48.55
CA PRO A 357 -0.27 -30.62 49.46
C PRO A 357 -0.78 -29.22 49.16
N SER A 358 -0.82 -28.37 50.19
CA SER A 358 -1.01 -26.93 50.03
C SER A 358 0.11 -26.35 49.16
N GLY A 359 -0.24 -25.45 48.24
CA GLY A 359 0.73 -24.94 47.27
C GLY A 359 0.08 -24.34 46.02
N ILE A 360 0.92 -23.96 45.06
CA ILE A 360 0.49 -23.41 43.79
C ILE A 360 0.37 -24.52 42.75
N TYR A 361 -0.76 -24.51 42.03
CA TYR A 361 -1.03 -25.41 40.93
C TYR A 361 -1.43 -24.63 39.69
N ILE A 362 -1.07 -25.15 38.51
CA ILE A 362 -1.54 -24.65 37.21
C ILE A 362 -2.51 -25.67 36.65
N VAL A 363 -3.76 -25.27 36.48
CA VAL A 363 -4.78 -26.04 35.78
C VAL A 363 -4.77 -25.63 34.31
N GLN A 364 -4.61 -26.61 33.43
CA GLN A 364 -4.61 -26.47 31.97
C GLN A 364 -5.81 -27.24 31.42
N LEU A 365 -6.70 -26.54 30.72
CA LEU A 365 -7.85 -27.12 30.04
C LEU A 365 -7.66 -26.97 28.54
N LYS A 366 -8.01 -28.00 27.79
CA LYS A 366 -8.25 -27.91 26.36
C LYS A 366 -9.74 -28.11 26.12
N PHE A 367 -10.38 -27.21 25.40
CA PHE A 367 -11.79 -27.33 25.03
C PHE A 367 -11.95 -27.99 23.67
N LYS A 368 -13.11 -28.62 23.41
CA LYS A 368 -13.40 -29.27 22.12
C LYS A 368 -13.33 -28.35 20.89
N ASN A 369 -13.40 -27.03 21.10
CA ASN A 369 -13.20 -26.03 20.03
C ASN A 369 -11.71 -25.70 19.79
N GLY A 370 -10.78 -26.45 20.40
CA GLY A 370 -9.34 -26.27 20.28
C GLY A 370 -8.75 -25.16 21.14
N GLN A 371 -9.56 -24.38 21.87
CA GLN A 371 -9.06 -23.28 22.70
C GLN A 371 -8.42 -23.80 23.99
N PRO A 372 -7.16 -23.42 24.30
CA PRO A 372 -6.55 -23.73 25.59
C PRO A 372 -6.94 -22.69 26.66
N PHE A 373 -7.02 -23.11 27.92
CA PHE A 373 -7.24 -22.22 29.07
C PHE A 373 -6.33 -22.61 30.23
N PHE A 374 -5.72 -21.61 30.85
CA PHE A 374 -4.78 -21.78 31.96
C PHE A 374 -5.25 -20.99 33.16
N LYS A 375 -5.24 -21.62 34.35
CA LYS A 375 -5.53 -20.91 35.60
C LYS A 375 -4.59 -21.36 36.70
N LYS A 376 -3.92 -20.37 37.31
CA LYS A 376 -3.21 -20.56 38.59
C LYS A 376 -4.23 -20.75 39.72
N ILE A 377 -4.07 -21.81 40.48
CA ILE A 377 -4.86 -22.15 41.66
C ILE A 377 -3.95 -22.15 42.89
N VAL A 378 -4.46 -21.58 43.98
CA VAL A 378 -3.84 -21.65 45.31
C VAL A 378 -4.63 -22.68 46.13
N LYS A 379 -4.00 -23.81 46.47
CA LYS A 379 -4.57 -24.78 47.40
C LYS A 379 -4.07 -24.46 48.81
N LYS A 380 -5.00 -24.30 49.75
CA LYS A 380 -4.71 -24.15 51.17
C LYS A 380 -4.51 -25.50 51.85
#